data_AF-A0A523L600-F1
#
_entry.id   AF-A0A523L600-F1
#
_cell.length_a   1.000
_cell.length_b   1.000
_cell.length_c   1.000
_cell.angle_alpha   90.00
_cell.angle_beta   90.00
_cell.angle_gamma   90.00
#
_symmetry.space_group_name_H-M   'P 1'
#
loop_
_entity.id
_entity.type
_entity.pdbx_description
1 polymer ?
#
loop_
_entity_poly.entity_id
_entity_poly.type
_entity_poly.pdbx_seq_one_letter_code
_entity_poly.pdbx_strand_id
1 'polypeptide(L)'
;QAFQEVVNGNAHAMISSAPKPRFWSDAYPDKVFLPFGETNLTRGDEAFALRKGDADALNFFSNWIIVNTSNGWLKETHDFWFQDQSAWKDMVAPK
;
A
#
# COMPACT_ATOMS: atom_id res chain seq x y z
N GLN A 1 9.31 12.19 8.04
CA GLN A 1 10.68 12.72 8.01
C GLN A 1 11.30 12.57 6.62
N ALA A 2 11.65 11.37 6.14
CA ALA A 2 12.31 11.21 4.83
C ALA A 2 11.59 11.87 3.62
N PHE A 3 10.26 11.79 3.53
CA PHE A 3 9.50 12.47 2.48
C PHE A 3 9.59 14.00 2.54
N GLN A 4 9.70 14.58 3.75
CA GLN A 4 9.83 16.03 3.90
C GLN A 4 11.16 16.53 3.33
N GLU A 5 12.23 15.73 3.37
CA GLU A 5 13.49 16.12 2.74
C GLU A 5 13.37 16.28 1.23
N VAL A 6 12.53 15.46 0.57
CA VAL A 6 12.24 15.60 -0.87
C VAL A 6 11.38 16.85 -1.12
N VAL A 7 10.31 17.02 -0.34
CA VAL A 7 9.40 18.17 -0.45
C VAL A 7 10.13 19.51 -0.21
N ASN A 8 11.13 19.52 0.66
CA ASN A 8 11.95 20.70 0.97
C ASN A 8 13.12 20.92 0.01
N GLY A 9 13.38 19.98 -0.92
CA GLY A 9 14.50 20.06 -1.86
C GLY A 9 15.87 19.64 -1.30
N ASN A 10 15.92 19.06 -0.09
CA ASN A 10 17.14 18.54 0.53
C ASN A 10 17.54 17.16 -0.02
N ALA A 11 16.59 16.43 -0.64
CA ALA A 11 16.82 15.14 -1.26
C ALA A 11 16.16 15.07 -2.65
N HIS A 12 16.77 14.31 -3.56
CA HIS A 12 16.28 14.19 -4.94
C HIS A 12 15.07 13.26 -5.10
N ALA A 13 15.01 12.19 -4.32
CA ALA A 13 13.95 11.19 -4.40
C ALA A 13 13.82 10.38 -3.10
N MET A 14 12.67 9.74 -2.92
CA MET A 14 12.39 8.78 -1.86
C MET A 14 11.69 7.55 -2.46
N ILE A 15 12.12 6.36 -2.04
CA ILE A 15 11.48 5.10 -2.42
C ILE A 15 10.85 4.50 -1.16
N SER A 16 9.57 4.13 -1.26
CA SER A 16 8.81 3.53 -0.16
C SER A 16 7.69 2.67 -0.75
N SER A 17 7.20 1.69 0.01
CA SER A 17 6.03 0.90 -0.37
C SER A 17 4.78 1.78 -0.54
N ALA A 18 3.91 1.39 -1.47
CA ALA A 18 2.56 1.91 -1.58
C ALA A 18 1.79 1.72 -0.26
N PRO A 19 0.78 2.57 0.04
CA PRO A 19 0.29 3.71 -0.75
C PRO A 19 1.05 5.02 -0.49
N LYS A 20 2.04 5.01 0.41
CA LYS A 20 2.59 6.23 0.99
C LYS A 20 3.12 7.24 -0.03
N PRO A 21 3.90 6.86 -1.07
CA PRO A 21 4.32 7.81 -2.10
C PRO A 21 3.16 8.57 -2.76
N ARG A 22 2.05 7.87 -3.05
CA ARG A 22 0.86 8.48 -3.68
C ARG A 22 0.20 9.50 -2.77
N PHE A 23 0.01 9.17 -1.49
CA PHE A 23 -0.60 10.11 -0.55
C PHE A 23 0.23 11.39 -0.41
N TRP A 24 1.55 11.31 -0.56
CA TRP A 24 2.42 12.49 -0.54
C TRP A 24 2.39 13.28 -1.84
N SER A 25 2.29 12.63 -3.01
CA SER A 25 2.07 13.35 -4.27
C SER A 25 0.72 14.07 -4.29
N ASP A 26 -0.33 13.44 -3.75
CA ASP A 26 -1.67 14.03 -3.69
C ASP A 26 -1.72 15.22 -2.72
N ALA A 27 -0.95 15.17 -1.62
CA ALA A 27 -0.88 16.24 -0.64
C ALA A 27 0.01 17.43 -1.06
N TYR A 28 0.97 17.21 -1.95
CA TYR A 28 1.92 18.25 -2.42
C TYR A 28 2.11 18.19 -3.95
N PRO A 29 1.03 18.35 -4.74
CA PRO A 29 1.04 18.12 -6.19
C PRO A 29 2.01 19.04 -6.95
N ASP A 30 2.28 20.23 -6.42
CA ASP A 30 3.21 21.20 -7.04
C ASP A 30 4.68 20.97 -6.66
N LYS A 31 4.98 19.99 -5.79
CA LYS A 31 6.34 19.78 -5.25
C LYS A 31 6.90 18.40 -5.51
N VAL A 32 6.07 17.36 -5.46
CA VAL A 32 6.52 15.98 -5.65
C VAL A 32 5.53 15.21 -6.51
N PHE A 33 6.03 14.27 -7.30
CA PHE A 33 5.23 13.49 -8.25
C PHE A 33 5.67 12.01 -8.25
N LEU A 34 4.81 11.14 -8.77
CA LEU A 34 5.16 9.73 -9.02
C LEU A 34 5.77 9.59 -10.43
N PRO A 35 7.06 9.22 -10.56
CA PRO A 35 7.72 9.17 -11.88
C PRO A 35 7.18 8.09 -12.82
N PHE A 36 6.42 7.11 -12.31
CA PHE A 36 5.82 6.02 -13.08
C PHE A 36 4.28 6.11 -13.14
N GLY A 37 3.71 7.27 -12.80
CA GLY A 37 2.28 7.50 -12.80
C GLY A 37 1.54 6.53 -11.87
N GLU A 38 0.65 5.72 -12.45
CA GLU A 38 -0.14 4.73 -11.69
C GLU A 38 0.57 3.41 -11.43
N THR A 39 1.69 3.16 -12.10
CA THR A 39 2.40 1.89 -11.97
C THR A 39 3.44 1.96 -10.86
N ASN A 40 3.47 0.95 -9.98
CA ASN A 40 4.54 0.83 -8.99
C ASN A 40 5.87 0.40 -9.64
N LEU A 41 6.98 0.91 -9.11
CA LEU A 41 8.34 0.58 -9.59
C LEU A 41 8.64 -0.93 -9.50
N THR A 42 8.19 -1.58 -8.42
CA THR A 42 8.27 -3.03 -8.23
C THR A 42 7.00 -3.52 -7.57
N ARG A 43 6.74 -4.84 -7.70
CA ARG A 43 5.72 -5.55 -6.94
C ARG A 43 6.41 -6.47 -5.94
N GLY A 44 6.08 -6.33 -4.67
CA GLY A 44 6.48 -7.26 -3.62
C GLY A 44 5.37 -8.28 -3.35
N ASP A 45 5.76 -9.42 -2.77
CA ASP A 45 4.84 -10.40 -2.23
C ASP A 45 4.80 -10.28 -0.70
N GLU A 46 3.60 -10.37 -0.14
CA GLU A 46 3.36 -10.33 1.30
C GLU A 46 2.71 -11.65 1.74
N ALA A 47 3.05 -12.10 2.95
CA ALA A 47 2.57 -13.37 3.49
C ALA A 47 2.41 -13.30 5.01
N PHE A 48 1.58 -14.19 5.56
CA PHE A 48 1.51 -14.41 7.00
C PHE A 48 2.76 -15.16 7.47
N ALA A 49 3.46 -14.60 8.45
CA ALA A 49 4.52 -15.29 9.15
C ALA A 49 3.92 -16.24 10.20
N LEU A 50 4.33 -17.51 10.18
CA LEU A 50 3.82 -18.56 11.07
C LEU A 50 4.97 -19.26 11.82
N ARG A 51 4.64 -19.94 12.91
CA ARG A 51 5.60 -20.81 13.60
C ARG A 51 5.99 -21.97 12.69
N LYS A 52 7.30 -22.20 12.54
CA LYS A 52 7.81 -23.34 11.75
C LYS A 52 7.29 -24.66 12.32
N GLY A 53 6.78 -25.52 11.44
CA GLY A 53 6.28 -26.86 11.78
C GLY A 53 4.78 -26.94 12.08
N ASP A 54 4.06 -25.80 12.07
CA ASP A 54 2.61 -25.77 12.24
C ASP A 54 1.89 -25.95 10.89
N ALA A 55 1.64 -27.21 10.52
CA ALA A 55 1.00 -27.54 9.25
C ALA A 55 -0.47 -27.12 9.20
N ASP A 56 -1.16 -27.12 10.34
CA ASP A 56 -2.58 -26.75 10.43
C ASP A 56 -2.75 -25.25 10.17
N ALA A 57 -1.94 -24.41 10.83
CA ALA A 57 -1.95 -22.97 10.57
C ALA A 57 -1.58 -22.66 9.11
N LEU A 58 -0.54 -23.33 8.58
CA LEU A 58 -0.13 -23.15 7.19
C LEU A 58 -1.27 -23.47 6.21
N ASN A 59 -1.96 -24.59 6.40
CA ASN A 59 -3.09 -24.99 5.56
C ASN A 59 -4.26 -24.01 5.70
N PHE A 60 -4.61 -23.60 6.91
CA PHE A 60 -5.72 -22.69 7.14
C PHE A 60 -5.50 -21.34 6.44
N PHE A 61 -4.37 -20.68 6.70
CA PHE A 61 -4.08 -19.36 6.14
C PHE A 61 -3.86 -19.41 4.63
N SER A 62 -3.22 -20.45 4.10
CA SER A 62 -3.03 -20.59 2.65
C SER A 62 -4.36 -20.77 1.92
N ASN A 63 -5.26 -21.61 2.45
CA ASN A 63 -6.60 -21.77 1.88
C ASN A 63 -7.43 -20.49 2.01
N TRP A 64 -7.34 -19.77 3.14
CA TRP A 64 -7.99 -18.48 3.30
C TRP A 64 -7.50 -17.46 2.25
N ILE A 65 -6.19 -17.40 1.98
CA ILE A 65 -5.62 -16.53 0.94
C ILE A 65 -6.17 -16.93 -0.43
N ILE A 66 -6.19 -18.23 -0.77
CA ILE A 66 -6.69 -18.72 -2.06
C ILE A 66 -8.16 -18.34 -2.25
N VAL A 67 -9.01 -18.61 -1.25
CA VAL A 67 -10.46 -18.30 -1.31
C VAL A 67 -10.69 -16.80 -1.45
N ASN A 68 -9.99 -15.97 -0.67
CA ASN A 68 -10.20 -14.52 -0.71
C ASN A 68 -9.49 -13.82 -1.88
N THR A 69 -8.55 -14.50 -2.53
CA THR A 69 -8.02 -14.07 -3.83
C THR A 69 -9.03 -14.40 -4.93
N SER A 70 -9.56 -15.63 -4.93
CA SER A 70 -10.43 -16.12 -6.01
C SER A 70 -11.79 -15.45 -6.04
N ASN A 71 -12.32 -15.05 -4.88
CA ASN A 71 -13.58 -14.33 -4.78
C ASN A 71 -13.43 -12.80 -4.91
N GLY A 72 -12.22 -12.28 -5.13
CA GLY A 72 -11.94 -10.85 -5.32
C GLY A 72 -11.81 -10.02 -4.04
N TRP A 73 -12.15 -10.57 -2.87
CA TRP A 73 -12.20 -9.82 -1.61
C TRP A 73 -10.86 -9.16 -1.25
N LEU A 74 -9.73 -9.85 -1.44
CA LEU A 74 -8.40 -9.29 -1.15
C LEU A 74 -8.10 -8.08 -2.04
N LYS A 75 -8.47 -8.13 -3.33
CA LYS A 75 -8.28 -7.03 -4.26
C LYS A 75 -9.16 -5.84 -3.89
N GLU A 76 -10.46 -6.07 -3.69
CA GLU A 76 -11.41 -5.00 -3.37
C GLU A 76 -11.08 -4.32 -2.04
N THR A 77 -10.71 -5.12 -1.02
CA THR A 77 -10.30 -4.61 0.28
C THR A 77 -9.00 -3.82 0.18
N HIS A 78 -8.01 -4.34 -0.57
CA HIS A 78 -6.76 -3.60 -0.81
C HIS A 78 -7.03 -2.27 -1.50
N ASP A 79 -7.82 -2.26 -2.57
CA ASP A 79 -8.06 -1.06 -3.36
C ASP A 79 -8.81 -0.01 -2.54
N PHE A 80 -9.81 -0.42 -1.77
CA PHE A 80 -10.53 0.47 -0.86
C PHE A 80 -9.58 1.19 0.09
N TRP A 81 -8.65 0.49 0.73
CA TRP A 81 -7.77 1.12 1.73
C TRP A 81 -6.51 1.78 1.15
N PHE A 82 -5.97 1.25 0.06
CA PHE A 82 -4.59 1.51 -0.36
C PHE A 82 -4.42 1.90 -1.83
N GLN A 83 -5.46 1.91 -2.67
CA GLN A 83 -5.30 2.45 -4.04
C GLN A 83 -5.05 3.96 -3.99
N ASP A 84 -5.92 4.69 -3.29
CA ASP A 84 -5.79 6.10 -2.95
C ASP A 84 -6.64 6.39 -1.68
N GLN A 85 -6.84 7.66 -1.32
CA GLN A 85 -7.67 8.02 -0.17
C GLN A 85 -9.13 8.31 -0.54
N SER A 86 -9.48 8.38 -1.83
CA SER A 86 -10.80 8.85 -2.29
C SER A 86 -11.96 7.97 -1.80
N ALA A 87 -11.72 6.68 -1.59
CA ALA A 87 -12.76 5.72 -1.18
C ALA A 87 -13.20 5.85 0.29
N TRP A 88 -12.36 6.40 1.18
CA TRP A 88 -12.62 6.38 2.63
C TRP A 88 -12.30 7.67 3.37
N LYS A 89 -11.59 8.63 2.75
CA LYS A 89 -11.14 9.85 3.45
C LYS A 89 -12.28 10.67 4.02
N ASP A 90 -13.42 10.73 3.34
CA ASP A 90 -14.59 11.48 3.80
C ASP A 90 -15.40 10.71 4.87
N MET A 91 -15.06 9.45 5.14
CA MET A 91 -15.70 8.62 6.18
C MET A 91 -15.04 8.76 7.56
N VAL A 92 -13.87 9.41 7.64
CA VAL A 92 -13.15 9.65 8.89
C VAL A 92 -13.31 11.10 9.34
N ALA A 93 -13.45 11.32 10.65
CA ALA A 93 -13.60 12.67 11.20
C ALA A 93 -12.39 13.56 10.81
N PRO A 94 -12.62 14.83 10.45
CA PRO A 94 -11.53 15.77 10.22
C PRO A 94 -10.66 15.89 11.47
N LYS A 95 -9.34 16.01 11.27
CA LYS A 95 -8.41 16.39 12.35
C LYS A 95 -8.46 17.89 12.60
#